data_AF-M6W7F1-F1
#
_entry.id   AF-M6W7F1-F1
#
_cell.length_a   1.000
_cell.length_b   1.000
_cell.length_c   1.000
_cell.angle_alpha   90.00
_cell.angle_beta   90.00
_cell.angle_gamma   90.00
#
_symmetry.space_group_name_H-M   'P 1'
#
loop_
_entity.id
_entity.type
_entity.pdbx_description
1 polymer ?
#
loop_
_entity_poly.entity_id
_entity_poly.type
_entity_poly.pdbx_seq_one_letter_code
_entity_poly.pdbx_strand_id
1 'polypeptide(L)'
;MQDNLLVTLIVFLSAAVISVPFFKKIGLGSVVGYLIGGIIIGPWGIGLITNVDSILHISEFGVILLLFLIGLELKPQRLWILKKPIFGLGGLQVILTFFSSSRFFLF
;
A
#
# COMPACT_ATOMS: atom_id res chain seq x y z
N MET A 1 17.01 -24.63 7.83
CA MET A 1 17.32 -24.31 6.41
C MET A 1 17.56 -22.82 6.39
N GLN A 2 18.74 -22.33 6.01
CA GLN A 2 18.98 -20.90 5.86
C GLN A 2 18.00 -20.40 4.78
N ASP A 3 16.95 -19.71 5.19
CA ASP A 3 16.11 -18.98 4.24
C ASP A 3 17.03 -17.96 3.58
N ASN A 4 17.40 -18.21 2.32
CA ASN A 4 18.34 -17.35 1.59
C ASN A 4 17.66 -15.98 1.42
N LEU A 5 17.86 -15.08 2.38
CA LEU A 5 17.30 -13.73 2.43
C LEU A 5 17.55 -13.00 1.10
N LEU A 6 18.72 -13.22 0.50
CA LEU A 6 19.07 -12.75 -0.84
C LEU A 6 18.09 -13.21 -1.92
N VAL A 7 17.72 -14.50 -1.94
CA VAL A 7 16.74 -15.04 -2.90
C VAL A 7 15.38 -14.40 -2.66
N THR A 8 14.94 -14.29 -1.41
CA THR A 8 13.67 -13.63 -1.07
C THR A 8 13.64 -12.18 -1.53
N LEU A 9 14.71 -11.41 -1.27
CA LEU A 9 14.83 -10.03 -1.74
C LEU A 9 14.83 -9.93 -3.27
N ILE A 10 15.57 -10.81 -3.96
CA ILE A 10 15.61 -10.85 -5.43
C ILE A 10 14.21 -11.16 -5.99
N VAL A 11 13.48 -12.09 -5.39
CA VAL A 11 12.10 -12.40 -5.78
C VAL A 11 11.20 -11.17 -5.59
N PHE A 12 11.25 -10.51 -4.43
CA PHE A 12 10.46 -9.28 -4.20
C PHE A 12 10.82 -8.13 -5.17
N LEU A 13 12.12 -7.92 -5.42
CA LEU A 13 12.57 -6.86 -6.33
C LEU A 13 12.20 -7.16 -7.77
N SER A 14 12.42 -8.39 -8.25
CA SER A 14 12.05 -8.80 -9.61
C SER A 14 10.55 -8.69 -9.84
N ALA A 15 9.74 -9.11 -8.87
CA ALA A 15 8.30 -8.94 -8.87
C ALA A 15 7.86 -7.49 -9.03
N ALA A 16 8.43 -6.61 -8.22
CA ALA A 16 8.11 -5.19 -8.25
C ALA A 16 8.52 -4.58 -9.60
N VAL A 17 9.71 -4.92 -10.09
CA VAL A 17 10.24 -4.44 -11.37
C VAL A 17 9.39 -4.90 -12.56
N ILE A 18 8.77 -6.08 -12.49
CA ILE A 18 7.91 -6.59 -13.57
C ILE A 18 6.47 -6.07 -13.43
N SER A 19 5.90 -6.17 -12.23
CA SER A 19 4.49 -5.83 -11.94
C SER A 19 4.23 -4.34 -12.10
N VAL A 20 5.07 -3.47 -11.52
CA VAL A 20 4.84 -2.02 -11.52
C VAL A 20 4.73 -1.42 -12.93
N PRO A 21 5.67 -1.64 -13.87
CA PRO A 21 5.53 -1.10 -15.22
C PRO A 21 4.38 -1.74 -15.98
N PHE A 22 4.04 -3.00 -15.72
CA PHE A 22 2.87 -3.65 -16.31
C PHE A 22 1.58 -2.93 -15.90
N PHE A 23 1.36 -2.69 -14.61
CA PHE A 23 0.18 -1.97 -14.12
C PHE A 23 0.17 -0.49 -14.51
N LYS A 24 1.35 0.15 -14.53
CA LYS A 24 1.48 1.53 -15.00
C LYS A 24 1.11 1.68 -16.47
N LYS A 25 1.42 0.69 -17.32
CA LYS A 25 1.01 0.68 -18.74
C LYS A 25 -0.51 0.62 -18.92
N ILE A 26 -1.22 -0.02 -17.99
CA ILE A 26 -2.69 -0.12 -18.00
C ILE A 26 -3.35 1.17 -17.44
N GLY A 27 -2.56 2.15 -17.01
CA GLY A 27 -3.05 3.40 -16.42
C GLY A 27 -3.38 3.30 -14.93
N LEU A 28 -3.02 2.20 -14.27
CA LEU A 28 -3.22 2.02 -12.83
C LEU A 28 -2.04 2.63 -12.05
N GLY A 29 -2.31 3.10 -10.84
CA GLY A 29 -1.29 3.66 -9.95
C GLY A 29 -0.21 2.63 -9.58
N SER A 30 1.03 3.07 -9.37
CA SER A 30 2.16 2.19 -9.02
C SER A 30 1.91 1.37 -7.75
N VAL A 31 1.20 1.94 -6.77
CA VAL A 31 0.79 1.27 -5.52
C VAL A 31 0.00 -0.02 -5.80
N VAL A 32 -0.92 0.01 -6.76
CA VAL A 32 -1.72 -1.18 -7.14
C VAL A 32 -0.81 -2.29 -7.68
N GLY A 33 0.20 -1.92 -8.48
CA GLY A 33 1.17 -2.89 -9.00
C GLY A 33 2.04 -3.53 -7.92
N TYR A 34 2.45 -2.77 -6.90
CA TYR A 34 3.16 -3.32 -5.74
C TYR A 34 2.28 -4.30 -4.95
N LEU A 35 1.01 -3.96 -4.71
CA LEU A 35 0.07 -4.81 -3.97
C LEU A 35 -0.20 -6.13 -4.70
N ILE A 36 -0.51 -6.06 -5.99
CA ILE A 36 -0.80 -7.27 -6.78
C ILE A 36 0.45 -8.14 -6.92
N GLY A 37 1.61 -7.55 -7.16
CA GLY A 37 2.88 -8.29 -7.18
C GLY A 37 3.15 -9.01 -5.86
N GLY A 38 2.88 -8.36 -4.73
CA GLY A 38 2.98 -8.97 -3.40
C GLY A 38 2.00 -10.11 -3.18
N ILE A 39 0.73 -9.96 -3.59
CA ILE A 39 -0.29 -11.01 -3.48
C ILE A 39 0.09 -12.24 -4.33
N ILE A 40 0.56 -12.04 -5.55
CA ILE A 40 0.96 -13.11 -6.47
C ILE A 40 2.10 -13.95 -5.89
N ILE A 41 3.00 -13.35 -5.12
CA ILE A 41 4.23 -14.04 -4.68
C ILE A 41 4.12 -14.49 -3.22
N GLY A 42 3.24 -13.85 -2.45
CA GLY A 42 2.89 -14.26 -1.12
C GLY A 42 2.22 -15.65 -1.07
N PRO A 43 1.88 -16.10 0.14
CA PRO A 43 1.38 -17.45 0.39
C PRO A 43 0.05 -17.74 -0.33
N TRP A 44 -0.72 -16.69 -0.66
CA TRP A 44 -2.01 -16.80 -1.38
C TRP A 44 -1.87 -16.91 -2.90
N GLY A 45 -0.67 -16.67 -3.46
CA GLY A 45 -0.40 -16.78 -4.89
C GLY A 45 0.43 -18.02 -5.21
N ILE A 46 1.67 -17.80 -5.66
CA ILE A 46 2.63 -18.86 -6.04
C ILE A 46 3.25 -19.51 -4.78
N GLY A 47 3.10 -18.89 -3.59
CA GLY A 47 3.57 -19.47 -2.34
C GLY A 47 5.10 -19.49 -2.19
N LEU A 48 5.80 -18.65 -2.95
CA LEU A 48 7.27 -18.52 -2.91
C LEU A 48 7.78 -18.00 -1.58
N ILE A 49 6.92 -17.30 -0.83
CA ILE A 49 7.19 -16.76 0.49
C ILE A 49 6.10 -17.22 1.46
N THR A 50 6.50 -17.89 2.53
CA THR A 50 5.60 -18.40 3.58
C THR A 50 5.82 -17.73 4.94
N ASN A 51 6.94 -17.05 5.15
CA ASN A 51 7.26 -16.38 6.41
C ASN A 51 6.69 -14.95 6.44
N VAL A 52 5.38 -14.85 6.70
CA VAL A 52 4.64 -13.58 6.72
C VAL A 52 5.07 -12.70 7.90
N ASP A 53 5.36 -13.30 9.06
CA ASP A 53 5.70 -12.56 10.29
C ASP A 53 6.95 -11.69 10.15
N SER A 54 8.00 -12.23 9.51
CA SER A 54 9.25 -11.48 9.27
C SER A 54 9.03 -10.31 8.31
N ILE A 55 8.10 -10.44 7.38
CA ILE A 55 7.77 -9.42 6.38
C ILE A 55 6.86 -8.34 6.99
N LEU A 56 5.98 -8.69 7.92
CA LEU A 56 5.15 -7.71 8.62
C LEU A 56 6.03 -6.75 9.44
N HIS A 57 6.99 -7.27 10.20
CA HIS A 57 7.92 -6.41 10.97
C HIS A 57 8.72 -5.44 10.07
N ILE A 58 9.23 -5.91 8.92
CA ILE A 58 9.96 -5.02 8.00
C ILE A 58 9.03 -3.99 7.34
N SER A 59 7.78 -4.38 7.06
CA SER A 59 6.77 -3.52 6.43
C SER A 59 6.29 -2.42 7.36
N GLU A 60 6.12 -2.71 8.66
CA GLU A 60 5.80 -1.71 9.68
C GLU A 60 6.86 -0.60 9.70
N PHE A 61 8.14 -0.97 9.72
CA PHE A 61 9.23 0.00 9.66
C PHE A 61 9.23 0.81 8.35
N GLY A 62 8.96 0.15 7.21
CA GLY A 62 8.83 0.81 5.91
C GLY A 62 7.69 1.84 5.85
N VAL A 63 6.52 1.50 6.41
CA VAL A 63 5.37 2.42 6.49
C VAL A 63 5.66 3.60 7.41
N ILE A 64 6.31 3.37 8.56
CA ILE A 64 6.72 4.45 9.47
C ILE A 64 7.67 5.42 8.76
N LEU A 65 8.67 4.91 8.04
CA LEU A 65 9.60 5.73 7.27
C LEU A 65 8.90 6.51 6.15
N LEU A 66 7.95 5.87 5.46
CA LEU A 66 7.15 6.54 4.41
C LEU A 66 6.30 7.67 4.99
N LEU A 67 5.59 7.41 6.10
CA LEU A 67 4.78 8.43 6.77
C LEU A 67 5.64 9.56 7.33
N PHE A 68 6.84 9.26 7.80
CA PHE A 68 7.83 10.26 8.21
C PHE A 68 8.28 11.13 7.03
N LEU A 69 8.63 10.52 5.89
CA LEU A 69 9.00 11.24 4.67
C LEU A 69 7.86 12.14 4.19
N ILE A 70 6.65 11.58 4.10
CA ILE A 70 5.43 12.35 3.78
C ILE A 70 5.28 13.53 4.75
N GLY A 71 5.52 13.31 6.04
CA GLY A 71 5.51 14.36 7.06
C GLY A 71 6.54 15.47 6.83
N LEU A 72 7.75 15.14 6.39
CA LEU A 72 8.80 16.11 6.04
C LEU A 72 8.49 16.88 4.75
N GLU A 73 7.85 16.24 3.77
CA GLU A 73 7.48 16.84 2.50
C GLU A 73 6.23 17.73 2.61
N LEU A 74 5.37 17.46 3.58
CA LEU A 74 4.17 18.24 3.88
C LEU A 74 4.52 19.61 4.46
N LYS A 75 4.33 20.65 3.65
CA LYS A 75 4.40 22.04 4.11
C LYS A 75 3.17 22.38 4.98
N PRO A 76 3.33 22.76 6.26
CA PRO A 76 2.20 23.03 7.15
C PRO A 76 1.26 24.14 6.62
N GLN A 77 1.82 25.11 5.90
CA GLN A 77 1.06 26.17 5.24
C GLN A 77 0.11 25.65 4.15
N ARG A 78 0.55 24.66 3.36
CA ARG A 78 -0.30 24.03 2.33
C ARG A 78 -1.44 23.24 2.98
N LEU A 79 -1.15 22.55 4.08
CA LEU A 79 -2.17 21.84 4.86
C LEU A 79 -3.25 22.80 5.40
N TRP A 80 -2.84 23.99 5.86
CA TRP A 80 -3.77 24.99 6.39
C TRP A 80 -4.74 25.56 5.34
N ILE A 81 -4.33 25.62 4.08
CA ILE A 81 -5.18 26.02 2.95
C ILE A 81 -6.15 24.89 2.61
N LEU A 82 -5.66 23.64 2.66
CA LEU A 82 -6.44 22.45 2.36
C LEU A 82 -7.37 22.02 3.50
N LYS A 83 -7.27 22.60 4.70
CA LYS A 83 -8.13 22.23 5.84
C LYS A 83 -9.63 22.33 5.52
N LYS A 84 -10.08 23.40 4.85
CA LYS A 84 -11.51 23.58 4.55
C LYS A 84 -12.04 22.49 3.60
N PRO A 85 -11.41 22.20 2.45
CA PRO A 85 -11.85 21.11 1.59
C PRO A 85 -11.66 19.72 2.21
N ILE A 86 -10.57 19.47 2.96
CA ILE A 86 -10.34 18.17 3.61
C ILE A 86 -11.39 17.90 4.70
N PHE A 87 -11.61 18.83 5.62
CA PHE A 87 -12.59 18.65 6.70
C PHE A 87 -14.03 18.75 6.20
N GLY A 88 -14.31 19.56 5.17
CA GLY A 88 -15.64 19.68 4.57
C GLY A 88 -15.97 18.52 3.63
N LEU A 89 -15.37 18.51 2.44
CA LEU A 89 -15.66 17.53 1.39
C LEU A 89 -15.11 16.14 1.74
N GLY A 90 -13.88 16.07 2.25
CA GLY A 90 -13.29 14.79 2.67
C GLY A 90 -14.05 14.14 3.83
N GLY A 91 -14.42 14.92 4.84
CA GLY A 91 -15.26 14.44 5.94
C GLY A 91 -16.63 13.94 5.46
N LEU A 92 -17.30 14.70 4.59
CA LEU A 92 -18.58 14.29 3.99
C LEU A 92 -18.43 13.00 3.18
N GLN A 93 -17.37 12.86 2.38
CA GLN A 93 -17.07 11.67 1.59
C GLN A 93 -16.90 10.43 2.47
N VAL A 94 -16.18 10.56 3.60
CA VAL A 94 -15.99 9.44 4.55
C VAL A 94 -17.31 9.03 5.16
N ILE A 95 -18.14 9.96 5.63
CA ILE A 95 -19.46 9.67 6.21
C ILE A 95 -20.35 8.97 5.18
N LEU A 96 -20.40 9.46 3.95
CA LEU A 96 -21.17 8.85 2.86
C LEU A 96 -20.69 7.43 2.53
N THR A 97 -19.37 7.23 2.44
CA THR A 97 -18.79 5.90 2.18
C THR A 97 -19.07 4.94 3.33
N PHE A 98 -19.00 5.42 4.58
CA PHE A 98 -19.31 4.65 5.77
C PHE A 98 -20.79 4.22 5.79
N PHE A 99 -21.71 5.14 5.51
CA PHE A 99 -23.13 4.82 5.40
C PHE A 99 -23.44 3.86 4.26
N SER A 100 -22.81 4.04 3.09
CA SER A 100 -23.00 3.16 1.94
C SER A 100 -22.48 1.74 2.20
N SER A 101 -21.30 1.62 2.82
CA SER A 101 -20.72 0.32 3.20
C SER A 101 -21.54 -0.37 4.29
N SER A 102 -21.97 0.36 5.31
CA SER A 102 -22.85 -0.14 6.39
C SER A 102 -24.18 -0.67 5.83
N ARG A 103 -24.74 0.00 4.81
CA ARG A 103 -25.95 -0.46 4.11
C ARG A 103 -25.75 -1.73 3.28
N PHE A 104 -24.56 -1.98 2.77
CA PHE A 104 -24.23 -3.19 1.99
C PHE A 104 -24.07 -4.42 2.87
N PHE A 105 -23.59 -4.27 4.11
CA PHE A 105 -23.42 -5.38 5.05
C PHE A 105 -24.73 -5.80 5.78
N LEU A 106 -25.74 -4.93 5.77
CA LEU A 106 -27.06 -5.16 6.40
C LEU A 106 -28.08 -5.86 5.49
N PHE A 107 -27.69 -6.29 4.28
CA PHE A 107 -28.53 -6.99 3.31
C PHE A 107 -27.87 -8.31 2.90
#